data_AF-A0A918E047-F1
#
_entry.id   AF-A0A918E047-F1
#
_cell.length_a   1.000
_cell.length_b   1.000
_cell.length_c   1.000
_cell.angle_alpha   90.00
_cell.angle_beta   90.00
_cell.angle_gamma   90.00
#
_symmetry.space_group_name_H-M   'P 1'
#
loop_
_entity.id
_entity.type
_entity.pdbx_description
1 polymer ?
#
loop_
_entity_poly.entity_id
_entity_poly.type
_entity_poly.pdbx_seq_one_letter_code
_entity_poly.pdbx_strand_id
1 'polypeptide(L)'
;MDLGAARIDFLDGQCWVHEVKSSTRPTEADHAQGRHYCHRLHTLGIPVEGTVLHYPATRRTQRHPYTDDEARQAAADIAAVLAVAAASTSPDRLPRPQCRGCSYTDYCWTE
;
A
#
# COMPACT_ATOMS: atom_id res chain seq x y z
N MET A 1 -8.03 -12.26 5.74
CA MET A 1 -7.06 -12.74 6.75
C MET A 1 -6.62 -11.58 7.60
N ASP A 2 -6.57 -11.71 8.92
CA ASP A 2 -6.11 -10.65 9.82
C ASP A 2 -4.61 -10.81 10.12
N LEU A 3 -3.83 -9.75 9.88
CA LEU A 3 -2.40 -9.65 10.17
C LEU A 3 -2.13 -8.86 11.47
N GLY A 4 -3.18 -8.59 12.26
CA GLY A 4 -3.17 -7.78 13.48
C GLY A 4 -3.32 -6.29 13.19
N ALA A 5 -2.38 -5.72 12.42
CA ALA A 5 -2.39 -4.30 12.06
C ALA A 5 -3.02 -4.03 10.68
N ALA A 6 -3.32 -5.07 9.90
CA ALA A 6 -3.87 -4.96 8.57
C ALA A 6 -4.75 -6.17 8.25
N ARG A 7 -5.77 -5.98 7.40
CA ARG A 7 -6.66 -7.04 6.94
C ARG A 7 -6.49 -7.23 5.44
N ILE A 8 -6.12 -8.44 5.04
CA ILE A 8 -6.13 -8.88 3.66
C ILE A 8 -7.56 -9.29 3.28
N ASP A 9 -8.07 -8.82 2.14
CA ASP A 9 -9.39 -9.22 1.64
C ASP A 9 -9.46 -10.73 1.38
N PHE A 10 -8.54 -11.27 0.58
CA PHE A 10 -8.49 -12.70 0.28
C PHE A 10 -7.07 -13.20 -0.06
N LEU A 11 -6.76 -14.44 0.32
CA LEU A 11 -5.57 -15.18 -0.09
C LEU A 11 -6.06 -16.46 -0.77
N ASP A 12 -5.69 -16.66 -2.03
CA ASP A 12 -6.18 -17.80 -2.81
C ASP A 12 -5.35 -19.08 -2.55
N GLY A 13 -5.82 -20.21 -3.10
CA GLY A 13 -5.12 -21.50 -2.98
C GLY A 13 -3.80 -21.58 -3.76
N GLN A 14 -3.50 -20.60 -4.60
CA GLN A 14 -2.24 -20.45 -5.33
C GLN A 14 -1.31 -19.44 -4.66
N CYS A 15 -1.60 -19.04 -3.41
CA CYS A 15 -0.84 -18.07 -2.63
C CYS A 15 -0.75 -16.68 -3.28
N TRP A 16 -1.80 -16.23 -3.95
CA TRP A 16 -1.96 -14.85 -4.39
C TRP A 16 -2.81 -14.05 -3.41
N VAL A 17 -2.34 -12.85 -3.07
CA VAL A 17 -3.10 -11.87 -2.28
C VAL A 17 -4.06 -11.15 -3.20
N HIS A 18 -5.36 -11.14 -2.90
CA HIS A 18 -6.36 -10.42 -3.68
C HIS A 18 -6.82 -9.20 -2.88
N GLU A 19 -6.87 -8.04 -3.53
CA GLU A 19 -7.30 -6.76 -2.95
C GLU A 19 -8.32 -6.09 -3.89
N VAL A 20 -9.44 -5.62 -3.35
CA VAL A 20 -10.50 -4.97 -4.14
C VAL A 20 -10.49 -3.46 -3.95
N LYS A 21 -10.41 -2.71 -5.06
CA LYS A 21 -10.39 -1.24 -5.08
C LYS A 21 -11.68 -0.68 -5.67
N SER A 22 -12.33 0.19 -4.90
CA SER A 22 -13.50 0.95 -5.33
C SER A 22 -13.16 2.10 -6.29
N SER A 23 -11.90 2.56 -6.27
CA SER A 23 -11.40 3.58 -7.20
C SER A 23 -11.49 3.09 -8.65
N THR A 24 -11.77 4.03 -9.56
CA THR A 24 -11.72 3.75 -11.01
C THR A 24 -10.32 3.87 -11.57
N ARG A 25 -9.35 4.44 -10.84
CA ARG A 25 -7.98 4.67 -11.31
C ARG A 25 -6.99 3.92 -10.42
N PRO A 26 -6.21 2.99 -10.98
CA PRO A 26 -5.05 2.41 -10.32
C PRO A 26 -4.07 3.48 -9.89
N THR A 27 -3.47 3.30 -8.73
CA THR A 27 -2.43 4.17 -8.19
C THR A 27 -1.21 3.36 -7.74
N GLU A 28 -0.05 4.02 -7.66
CA GLU A 28 1.14 3.41 -7.07
C GLU A 28 0.92 3.00 -5.61
N ALA A 29 0.04 3.70 -4.89
CA ALA A 29 -0.32 3.35 -3.53
C ALA A 29 -1.08 2.01 -3.44
N ASP A 30 -1.93 1.70 -4.43
CA ASP A 30 -2.62 0.40 -4.49
C ASP A 30 -1.60 -0.75 -4.66
N HIS A 31 -0.59 -0.55 -5.52
CA HIS A 31 0.50 -1.51 -5.70
C HIS A 31 1.36 -1.62 -4.45
N ALA A 32 1.75 -0.48 -3.85
CA ALA A 32 2.54 -0.45 -2.62
C ALA A 32 1.85 -1.17 -1.46
N GLN A 33 0.53 -1.03 -1.32
CA GLN A 33 -0.24 -1.77 -0.31
C GLN A 33 -0.17 -3.28 -0.57
N GLY A 34 -0.40 -3.72 -1.81
CA GLY A 34 -0.30 -5.14 -2.17
C GLY A 34 1.10 -5.71 -1.93
N ARG A 35 2.15 -4.97 -2.30
CA ARG A 35 3.56 -5.29 -2.01
C ARG A 35 3.79 -5.42 -0.49
N HIS A 36 3.26 -4.50 0.31
CA HIS A 36 3.40 -4.55 1.76
C HIS A 36 2.76 -5.81 2.36
N TYR A 37 1.57 -6.21 1.88
CA TYR A 37 0.94 -7.45 2.31
C TYR A 37 1.77 -8.69 1.95
N CYS A 38 2.28 -8.74 0.72
CA CYS A 38 3.17 -9.83 0.32
C CYS A 38 4.41 -9.90 1.21
N HIS A 39 5.05 -8.76 1.47
CA HIS A 39 6.20 -8.68 2.37
C HIS A 39 5.87 -9.19 3.77
N ARG A 40 4.75 -8.74 4.35
CA ARG A 40 4.35 -9.17 5.69
C ARG A 40 4.10 -10.68 5.76
N LEU A 41 3.45 -11.26 4.76
CA LEU A 41 3.22 -12.70 4.67
C LEU A 41 4.52 -13.49 4.60
N HIS A 42 5.47 -13.04 3.78
CA HIS A 42 6.80 -13.64 3.69
C HIS A 42 7.53 -13.59 5.04
N THR A 43 7.46 -12.48 5.79
CA THR A 43 8.05 -12.41 7.15
C THR A 43 7.40 -13.36 8.16
N LEU A 44 6.17 -13.81 7.90
CA LEU A 44 5.46 -14.82 8.70
C LEU A 44 5.69 -16.25 8.19
N GLY A 45 6.55 -16.44 7.18
CA GLY A 45 6.86 -17.74 6.58
C GLY A 45 5.82 -18.24 5.57
N ILE A 46 4.94 -17.36 5.07
CA ILE A 46 3.95 -17.67 4.04
C ILE A 46 4.47 -17.17 2.68
N PRO A 47 4.97 -18.05 1.80
CA PRO A 47 5.57 -17.66 0.53
C PRO A 47 4.49 -17.35 -0.50
N VAL A 48 4.03 -16.10 -0.54
CA VAL A 48 3.07 -15.66 -1.55
C VAL A 48 3.73 -15.33 -2.89
N GLU A 49 2.99 -15.63 -3.96
CA GLU A 49 3.41 -15.42 -5.35
C GLU A 49 3.32 -13.95 -5.79
N GLY A 50 2.45 -13.17 -5.14
CA GLY A 50 2.18 -11.80 -5.54
C GLY A 50 0.84 -11.26 -5.06
N THR A 51 0.48 -10.10 -5.58
CA THR A 51 -0.80 -9.44 -5.34
C THR A 51 -1.62 -9.30 -6.62
N VAL A 52 -2.94 -9.38 -6.50
CA VAL A 52 -3.93 -9.20 -7.55
C VAL A 52 -4.86 -8.07 -7.13
N LEU A 53 -4.74 -6.94 -7.81
CA LEU A 53 -5.59 -5.77 -7.60
C LEU A 53 -6.81 -5.85 -8.51
N HIS A 54 -8.00 -5.88 -7.92
CA HIS A 54 -9.28 -5.89 -8.62
C HIS A 54 -9.90 -4.51 -8.60
N TYR A 55 -10.29 -3.99 -9.76
CA TYR A 55 -10.97 -2.70 -9.92
C TYR A 55 -12.34 -2.93 -10.56
N PRO A 56 -13.37 -3.36 -9.80
CA PRO A 56 -14.66 -3.78 -10.34
C PRO A 56 -15.35 -2.70 -11.18
N ALA A 57 -15.24 -1.43 -10.75
CA ALA A 57 -15.84 -0.29 -11.43
C ALA A 57 -15.33 -0.10 -12.87
N THR A 58 -14.12 -0.57 -13.17
CA THR A 58 -13.54 -0.52 -14.52
C THR A 58 -13.34 -1.89 -15.15
N ARG A 59 -13.76 -2.97 -14.47
CA ARG A 59 -13.53 -4.37 -14.87
C ARG A 59 -12.06 -4.66 -15.19
N ARG A 60 -11.14 -4.03 -14.45
CA ARG A 60 -9.70 -4.23 -14.58
C ARG A 60 -9.17 -5.09 -13.45
N THR A 61 -8.24 -5.97 -13.77
CA THR A 61 -7.48 -6.75 -12.82
C THR A 61 -5.99 -6.63 -13.15
N GLN A 62 -5.16 -6.36 -12.16
CA GLN A 62 -3.72 -6.24 -12.31
C GLN A 62 -3.03 -7.25 -11.40
N ARG A 63 -2.13 -8.06 -11.97
CA ARG A 63 -1.32 -9.02 -11.21
C ARG A 63 0.09 -8.46 -11.10
N HIS A 64 0.61 -8.44 -9.88
CA HIS A 64 1.95 -7.99 -9.55
C HIS A 64 2.67 -9.13 -8.82
N PRO A 65 3.57 -9.86 -9.50
CA PRO A 65 4.37 -10.90 -8.88
C PRO A 65 5.25 -10.33 -7.76
N TYR A 66 5.42 -11.06 -6.67
CA TYR A 66 6.31 -10.68 -5.59
C TYR A 66 7.72 -11.19 -5.86
N THR A 67 8.58 -10.31 -6.36
CA THR A 67 9.98 -10.61 -6.71
C THR A 67 10.93 -10.12 -5.62
N ASP A 68 12.22 -10.48 -5.74
CA ASP A 68 13.26 -9.93 -4.87
C ASP A 68 13.33 -8.40 -4.94
N ASP A 69 13.00 -7.81 -6.08
CA ASP A 69 12.96 -6.35 -6.27
C ASP A 69 11.80 -5.73 -5.49
N GLU A 70 10.62 -6.35 -5.55
CA GLU A 70 9.47 -5.96 -4.72
C GLU A 70 9.78 -6.14 -3.23
N ALA A 71 10.53 -7.18 -2.85
CA ALA A 71 10.96 -7.36 -1.46
C ALA A 71 11.88 -6.24 -0.97
N ARG A 72 12.87 -5.86 -1.79
CA ARG A 72 13.76 -4.73 -1.49
C ARG A 72 12.99 -3.41 -1.44
N GLN A 73 12.08 -3.18 -2.38
CA GLN A 73 11.26 -1.98 -2.39
C GLN A 73 10.34 -1.91 -1.16
N ALA A 74 9.77 -3.04 -0.73
CA ALA A 74 8.90 -3.09 0.46
C ALA A 74 9.68 -2.68 1.71
N ALA A 75 10.88 -3.22 1.89
CA ALA A 75 11.75 -2.87 3.01
C ALA A 75 12.14 -1.39 2.97
N ALA A 76 12.47 -0.85 1.80
CA ALA A 76 12.79 0.57 1.62
C ALA A 76 11.59 1.48 1.94
N ASP A 77 10.40 1.17 1.44
CA ASP A 77 9.17 1.92 1.70
C ASP A 77 8.85 1.95 3.20
N ILE A 78 8.94 0.79 3.87
CA ILE A 78 8.70 0.67 5.31
C ILE A 78 9.71 1.51 6.10
N ALA A 79 11.00 1.44 5.76
CA ALA A 79 12.03 2.22 6.41
C ALA A 79 11.79 3.74 6.25
N ALA A 80 11.41 4.17 5.04
CA ALA A 80 11.10 5.57 4.76
C ALA A 80 9.87 6.06 5.56
N VAL A 81 8.79 5.29 5.60
CA VAL A 81 7.58 5.64 6.37
C VAL A 81 7.89 5.74 7.87
N LEU A 82 8.65 4.78 8.41
CA LEU A 82 9.04 4.81 9.83
C LEU A 82 9.93 6.00 10.16
N ALA A 83 10.86 6.36 9.26
CA ALA A 83 11.69 7.55 9.44
C ALA A 83 10.86 8.84 9.45
N VAL A 84 9.90 8.97 8.55
CA VAL A 84 8.97 10.12 8.52
C VAL A 84 8.09 10.15 9.77
N ALA A 85 7.54 9.01 10.19
CA ALA A 85 6.67 8.94 11.36
C ALA A 85 7.40 9.23 12.68
N ALA A 86 8.71 8.93 12.76
CA ALA A 86 9.54 9.20 13.92
C ALA A 86 10.15 10.61 13.93
N ALA A 87 10.00 11.38 12.86
CA ALA A 87 10.57 12.72 12.77
C ALA A 87 9.92 13.67 13.78
N SER A 88 10.74 14.52 14.42
CA SER A 88 10.26 15.53 15.38
C SER A 88 9.45 16.65 14.72
N THR A 89 9.57 16.78 13.39
CA THR A 89 8.92 17.79 12.58
C THR A 89 8.24 17.14 11.39
N SER A 90 7.03 17.61 11.06
CA SER A 90 6.33 17.20 9.85
C SER A 90 7.17 17.52 8.60
N PRO A 91 7.08 16.71 7.53
CA PRO A 91 7.61 17.08 6.21
C PRO A 91 7.08 18.43 5.72
N ASP A 92 7.81 19.01 4.77
CA ASP A 92 7.41 20.25 4.11
C ASP A 92 6.00 20.13 3.51
N ARG A 93 5.27 21.25 3.57
CA ARG A 93 3.92 21.32 3.02
C ARG A 93 3.97 21.11 1.51
N LEU A 94 3.08 20.24 1.02
CA LEU A 94 2.85 20.09 -0.42
C LEU A 94 2.33 21.42 -1.00
N PRO A 95 2.49 21.68 -2.31
CA PRO A 95 1.80 22.80 -2.96
C PRO A 95 0.30 22.71 -2.71
N ARG A 96 -0.33 23.83 -2.31
CA ARG A 96 -1.76 23.88 -1.91
C ARG A 96 -2.73 23.17 -2.88
N PRO A 97 -2.54 23.20 -4.22
CA PRO A 97 -3.40 22.44 -5.14
C PRO A 97 -3.41 20.92 -4.91
N GLN A 98 -2.32 20.35 -4.39
CA GLN A 98 -2.21 18.91 -4.09
C GLN A 98 -2.87 18.53 -2.76
N CYS A 99 -3.26 19.51 -1.92
CA CYS A 99 -4.00 19.26 -0.70
C CYS A 99 -5.51 19.10 -0.92
N ARG A 100 -6.01 19.22 -2.16
CA ARG A 100 -7.45 19.08 -2.45
C ARG A 100 -7.97 17.71 -2.04
N GLY A 101 -8.88 17.67 -1.07
CA GLY A 101 -9.46 16.44 -0.53
C GLY A 101 -8.63 15.77 0.56
N CYS A 102 -7.50 16.37 0.97
CA CYS A 102 -6.71 15.89 2.11
C CYS A 102 -7.42 16.23 3.43
N SER A 103 -7.66 15.22 4.28
CA SER A 103 -8.27 15.37 5.60
C SER A 103 -7.46 16.22 6.57
N TYR A 104 -6.16 16.44 6.29
CA TYR A 104 -5.26 17.22 7.14
C TYR A 104 -5.07 18.65 6.67
N THR A 105 -5.78 19.09 5.62
CA THR A 105 -5.57 20.43 5.03
C THR A 105 -5.68 21.55 6.06
N ASP A 106 -6.68 21.51 6.93
CA ASP A 106 -6.87 22.57 7.93
C ASP A 106 -5.75 22.56 8.97
N TYR A 107 -5.26 21.39 9.39
CA TYR A 107 -4.09 21.30 10.28
C TYR A 107 -2.81 21.79 9.60
N CYS A 108 -2.65 21.50 8.31
CA CYS A 108 -1.46 21.87 7.53
C CYS A 108 -1.49 23.31 7.03
N TRP A 109 -2.58 24.07 7.14
CA TRP A 109 -2.69 25.43 6.57
C TRP A 109 -3.33 26.46 7.48
N THR A 110 -3.78 26.06 8.67
CA THR A 110 -4.16 27.00 9.73
C THR A 110 -2.89 27.41 10.48
N GLU A 111 -2.76 28.71 10.74
CA GLU A 111 -1.74 29.28 11.63
C GLU A 111 -2.26 29.35 13.07
#